data_AF-A0A833G5J9-F1
#
_entry.id   AF-A0A833G5J9-F1
#
_cell.length_a   1.000
_cell.length_b   1.000
_cell.length_c   1.000
_cell.angle_alpha   90.00
_cell.angle_beta   90.00
_cell.angle_gamma   90.00
#
_symmetry.space_group_name_H-M   'P 1'
#
loop_
_entity.id
_entity.type
_entity.pdbx_description
1 polymer ?
#
loop_
_entity_poly.entity_id
_entity_poly.type
_entity_poly.pdbx_seq_one_letter_code
_entity_poly.pdbx_strand_id
1 'polypeptide(L)' 'KKLVDLGFINHQRSRVDRRSVRVSLTPKGREVAEVVGKLYDRHIGSIEHVGGISSDEFQQMNRALQRLDRFWNDTIAYRM' A
#
# COMPACT_ATOMS: atom_id res chain seq x y z
N LYS A 1 7.69 5.20 -12.59
CA LYS A 1 8.87 4.98 -13.48
C LYS A 1 9.87 4.03 -12.83
N LYS A 2 10.45 4.36 -11.66
CA LYS A 2 11.45 3.52 -10.96
C LYS A 2 11.17 2.01 -10.91
N LEU A 3 9.95 1.57 -10.58
CA LEU A 3 9.61 0.13 -10.53
C LEU A 3 9.56 -0.55 -11.91
N VAL A 4 9.26 0.23 -12.96
CA VAL A 4 9.35 -0.23 -14.36
C VAL A 4 10.82 -0.33 -14.75
N ASP A 5 11.62 0.69 -14.42
CA ASP A 5 13.04 0.76 -14.73
C ASP A 5 13.84 -0.36 -14.05
N LEU A 6 13.44 -0.75 -12.84
CA LEU A 6 14.03 -1.88 -12.09
C LEU A 6 13.50 -3.26 -12.52
N GLY A 7 12.56 -3.30 -13.46
CA GLY A 7 12.00 -4.53 -14.04
C GLY A 7 11.03 -5.27 -13.12
N PHE A 8 10.45 -4.62 -12.11
CA PHE A 8 9.46 -5.24 -11.22
C PHE A 8 8.04 -5.19 -11.78
N ILE A 9 7.77 -4.23 -12.66
CA ILE A 9 6.43 -3.94 -13.17
C ILE A 9 6.45 -3.78 -14.69
N ASN A 10 5.50 -4.44 -15.36
CA ASN A 10 5.13 -4.15 -16.74
C ASN A 10 4.23 -2.92 -16.77
N HIS A 11 4.55 -1.97 -17.65
CA HIS A 11 3.76 -0.77 -17.90
C HIS A 11 3.39 -0.70 -19.37
N GLN A 12 2.13 -0.99 -19.69
CA GLN A 12 1.63 -1.03 -21.06
C GLN A 12 0.50 -0.02 -21.25
N ARG A 13 0.69 0.92 -22.18
CA ARG A 13 -0.39 1.82 -22.61
C ARG A 13 -1.44 1.03 -23.40
N SER A 14 -2.71 1.30 -23.15
CA SER A 14 -3.79 0.71 -23.94
C SER A 14 -3.71 1.19 -25.39
N ARG A 15 -4.00 0.27 -26.33
CA ARG A 15 -4.05 0.57 -27.78
C ARG A 15 -5.34 1.29 -28.17
N VAL A 16 -6.41 1.09 -27.41
CA VAL A 16 -7.76 1.62 -27.69
C VAL A 16 -7.97 2.98 -27.02
N ASP A 17 -7.49 3.13 -25.79
CA ASP A 17 -7.58 4.39 -25.04
C ASP A 17 -6.20 4.83 -24.57
N ARG A 18 -5.72 5.95 -25.12
CA ARG A 18 -4.40 6.50 -24.80
C ARG A 18 -4.29 7.07 -23.38
N ARG A 19 -5.42 7.28 -22.68
CA ARG A 19 -5.46 7.74 -21.28
C ARG A 19 -5.29 6.59 -20.29
N SER A 20 -5.50 5.36 -20.74
CA SER A 20 -5.46 4.17 -19.89
C SER A 20 -4.11 3.45 -19.96
N VAL A 21 -3.62 3.04 -18.79
CA VAL A 21 -2.38 2.28 -18.62
C VAL A 21 -2.67 1.02 -17.81
N ARG A 22 -2.22 -0.13 -18.31
CA ARG A 22 -2.22 -1.39 -17.54
C ARG A 22 -0.87 -1.55 -16.85
N VAL A 23 -0.94 -1.81 -15.55
CA VAL A 23 0.20 -2.09 -14.68
C VAL A 23 0.08 -3.52 -14.18
N SER A 24 1.14 -4.32 -14.28
CA SER A 24 1.16 -5.68 -13.73
C SER A 24 2.55 -6.05 -13.22
N LEU A 25 2.62 -6.96 -12.25
CA LEU A 25 3.91 -7.47 -11.78
C LEU A 25 4.59 -8.35 -12.84
N THR A 26 5.90 -8.18 -12.97
CA THR A 26 6.76 -9.15 -13.65
C THR A 26 6.97 -10.39 -12.75
N PRO A 27 7.55 -11.50 -13.25
CA PRO A 27 7.96 -12.61 -12.39
C PRO A 27 8.84 -12.14 -11.21
N LYS A 28 9.88 -11.34 -11.50
CA LYS A 28 10.75 -10.71 -10.49
C LYS A 28 9.97 -9.84 -9.50
N GLY A 29 8.98 -9.09 -9.98
CA GLY A 29 8.10 -8.29 -9.12
C GLY A 29 7.25 -9.14 -8.18
N ARG A 30 6.76 -10.30 -8.66
CA ARG A 30 6.01 -11.25 -7.83
C ARG A 30 6.88 -11.87 -6.74
N GLU A 31 8.11 -12.27 -7.05
CA GLU A 31 9.04 -12.81 -6.06
C GLU A 31 9.30 -11.82 -4.91
N VAL A 32 9.58 -10.56 -5.24
CA VAL A 32 9.76 -9.52 -4.23
C VAL A 32 8.48 -9.28 -3.43
N ALA A 33 7.33 -9.23 -4.09
CA ALA A 33 6.04 -9.06 -3.41
C ALA A 33 5.76 -10.21 -2.43
N GLU A 34 6.11 -11.44 -2.78
CA GLU A 34 5.96 -12.61 -1.90
C GLU A 34 6.88 -12.53 -0.67
N VAL A 35 8.16 -12.17 -0.87
CA VAL A 35 9.12 -11.99 0.23
C VAL A 35 8.64 -10.91 1.21
N VAL A 36 8.18 -9.78 0.67
CA VAL A 36 7.65 -8.67 1.47
C VAL A 36 6.36 -9.08 2.19
N GLY A 37 5.46 -9.81 1.51
CA GLY A 37 4.24 -10.35 2.13
C GLY A 37 4.56 -11.24 3.34
N LYS A 38 5.46 -12.20 3.16
CA LYS A 38 5.92 -13.08 4.25
C LYS A 38 6.55 -12.32 5.42
N LEU A 39 7.26 -11.22 5.14
CA LEU A 39 7.81 -10.36 6.19
C LEU A 39 6.70 -9.68 6.99
N TYR A 40 5.69 -9.13 6.31
CA TYR A 40 4.53 -8.52 6.97
C TYR A 40 3.76 -9.54 7.80
N ASP A 41 3.52 -10.75 7.28
CA ASP A 41 2.84 -11.81 8.03
C ASP A 41 3.58 -12.14 9.34
N ARG A 42 4.91 -12.24 9.29
CA ARG A 42 5.75 -12.44 10.48
C ARG A 42 5.66 -11.26 11.45
N HIS A 43 5.68 -10.03 10.94
CA HIS A 43 5.58 -8.84 11.78
C HIS A 43 4.21 -8.76 12.47
N ILE A 44 3.13 -9.02 11.75
CA ILE A 44 1.77 -9.00 12.32
C ILE A 44 1.66 -10.03 13.45
N GLY A 45 2.09 -11.28 13.20
CA GLY A 45 2.08 -12.31 14.25
C GLY A 45 2.98 -11.96 15.44
N SER A 46 4.13 -11.32 15.21
CA SER A 46 5.03 -10.90 16.28
C SER A 46 4.49 -9.72 17.09
N ILE A 47 3.77 -8.78 16.47
CA ILE A 47 3.25 -7.60 17.16
C ILE A 47 2.14 -7.98 18.13
N GLU A 48 1.27 -8.91 17.74
CA GLU A 48 0.23 -9.41 18.65
C GLU A 48 0.87 -10.11 19.87
N HIS A 49 1.89 -10.94 19.63
CA HIS A 49 2.51 -11.74 20.69
C HIS A 49 3.46 -10.95 21.61
N VAL A 50 4.20 -9.98 21.06
CA VAL A 50 5.25 -9.24 21.80
C VAL A 50 4.80 -7.83 22.17
N GLY A 51 4.06 -7.17 21.27
CA GLY A 51 3.58 -5.81 21.46
C GLY A 51 2.23 -5.74 22.19
N GLY A 52 1.52 -6.87 22.32
CA GLY A 52 0.21 -6.93 22.96
C GLY A 52 -0.88 -6.17 22.21
N ILE A 53 -0.63 -5.77 20.96
CA ILE A 53 -1.60 -5.04 20.13
C ILE A 53 -2.35 -6.06 19.29
N SER A 54 -3.62 -6.24 19.62
CA SER A 54 -4.55 -7.10 18.89
C SER A 54 -4.93 -6.51 17.53
N SER A 55 -5.43 -7.37 16.64
CA SER A 55 -6.02 -6.93 15.36
C SER A 55 -7.10 -5.85 15.54
N ASP A 56 -7.90 -5.94 16.60
CA ASP A 56 -8.98 -4.99 16.86
C ASP A 56 -8.47 -3.60 17.26
N GLU A 57 -7.38 -3.53 18.03
CA GLU A 57 -6.72 -2.26 18.35
C GLU A 57 -6.10 -1.63 17.10
N PHE A 58 -5.51 -2.43 16.21
CA PHE A 58 -5.06 -1.95 14.90
C PHE A 58 -6.20 -1.38 14.07
N GLN A 59 -7.37 -2.02 14.04
CA GLN A 59 -8.52 -1.48 13.34
C GLN A 59 -8.98 -0.15 13.94
N GLN A 60 -9.02 -0.03 15.26
CA GLN A 60 -9.38 1.22 15.94
C GLN A 60 -8.40 2.34 15.62
N MET A 61 -7.09 2.06 15.69
CA MET A 61 -6.03 3.00 15.34
C MET A 61 -6.13 3.44 13.87
N ASN A 62 -6.31 2.50 12.94
CA ASN A 62 -6.47 2.82 11.51
C ASN A 62 -7.68 3.75 11.27
N ARG A 63 -8.81 3.48 11.93
CA ARG A 63 -9.99 4.36 11.84
C ARG A 63 -9.69 5.75 12.42
N ALA A 64 -8.94 5.85 13.51
CA ALA A 64 -8.55 7.13 14.09
C ALA A 64 -7.64 7.94 13.15
N LEU A 65 -6.62 7.30 12.58
CA LEU A 65 -5.70 7.93 11.63
C LEU A 65 -6.42 8.39 10.35
N GLN A 66 -7.35 7.58 9.81
CA GLN A 66 -8.16 7.97 8.66
C GLN A 66 -9.07 9.18 8.94
N ARG A 67 -9.63 9.27 10.14
CA ARG A 67 -10.42 10.45 10.54
C ARG A 67 -9.54 11.69 10.64
N LEU A 68 -8.34 11.54 11.19
CA LEU A 68 -7.37 12.63 11.31
C LEU A 68 -6.90 13.13 9.94
N ASP A 69 -6.60 12.22 9.02
CA ASP A 69 -6.25 12.54 7.64
C ASP A 69 -7.38 13.30 6.92
N ARG A 70 -8.64 12.83 7.05
CA ARG A 70 -9.80 13.56 6.51
C ARG A 70 -9.93 14.95 7.12
N PHE A 71 -9.83 15.06 8.44
CA PHE A 71 -9.91 16.36 9.14
C PHE A 71 -8.86 17.35 8.62
N TRP A 72 -7.61 16.91 8.44
CA TRP A 72 -6.55 17.77 7.90
C TRP A 72 -6.77 18.13 6.44
N ASN A 73 -7.17 17.18 5.60
CA ASN A 73 -7.48 17.45 4.19
C ASN A 73 -8.61 18.49 4.06
N ASP A 74 -9.67 18.37 4.87
CA ASP A 74 -10.76 19.33 4.90
C ASP A 74 -10.28 20.69 5.43
N THR A 75 -9.52 20.71 6.52
CA THR A 75 -9.02 21.96 7.14
C THR A 75 -8.06 22.73 6.23
N ILE A 76 -7.23 22.02 5.46
CA ILE A 76 -6.30 22.63 4.50
C ILE A 76 -7.05 23.11 3.25
N ALA A 77 -8.07 22.39 2.79
CA ALA A 77 -8.87 22.77 1.62
C ALA A 77 -9.71 24.04 1.85
N TYR A 78 -10.16 24.30 3.08
CA TYR A 78 -11.01 25.46 3.41
C TYR A 78 -10.26 26.66 4.00
N ARG A 79 -8.92 26.59 4.14
CA ARG A 79 -8.09 27.69 4.69
C ARG A 79 -7.16 28.37 3.67
N MET A 80 -7.34 28.13 2.36
CA MET A 80 -6.74 28.96 1.31
C MET A 80 -7.72 29.97 0.74
#